data_AF-A0A924X823-F1
#
_entry.id   AF-A0A924X823-F1
#
_cell.length_a   1.000
_cell.length_b   1.000
_cell.length_c   1.000
_cell.angle_alpha   90.00
_cell.angle_beta   90.00
_cell.angle_gamma   90.00
#
_symmetry.space_group_name_H-M   'P 1'
#
loop_
_entity.id
_entity.type
_entity.pdbx_description
1 polymer ?
#
loop_
_entity_poly.entity_id
_entity_poly.type
_entity_poly.pdbx_seq_one_letter_code
_entity_poly.pdbx_strand_id
1 'polypeptide(L)' 'MVSGLAEAHHAPKLRRREAPIDHDGVVVLHNVNWWQYETLLAVRGDATGARISYLNGILELM' A
#
# COMPACT_ATOMS: atom_id res chain seq x y z
N MET A 1 12.83 -48.87 -1.28
CA MET A 1 12.78 -47.92 -0.15
C MET A 1 12.72 -46.53 -0.74
N VAL A 2 11.67 -45.79 -0.41
CA VAL A 2 11.24 -44.58 -1.13
C VAL A 2 12.15 -43.39 -0.84
N SER A 3 12.52 -42.70 -1.92
CA SER A 3 13.32 -41.48 -1.94
C SER A 3 12.69 -40.39 -1.05
N GLY A 4 13.53 -39.75 -0.23
CA GLY A 4 13.16 -38.62 0.60
C GLY A 4 12.67 -37.44 -0.26
N LEU A 5 11.40 -37.11 -0.10
CA LEU A 5 10.77 -35.93 -0.65
C LEU A 5 11.32 -34.71 0.09
N ALA A 6 12.19 -33.94 -0.56
CA ALA A 6 12.60 -32.64 -0.06
C ALA A 6 11.36 -31.73 -0.04
N GLU A 7 10.80 -31.55 1.15
CA GLU A 7 9.64 -30.72 1.43
C GLU A 7 10.02 -29.26 1.15
N ALA A 8 9.64 -28.76 -0.01
CA ALA A 8 9.78 -27.36 -0.36
C ALA A 8 8.88 -26.56 0.60
N HIS A 9 9.47 -25.98 1.64
CA HIS A 9 8.81 -25.04 2.53
C HIS A 9 8.14 -23.94 1.70
N HIS A 10 6.84 -24.07 1.50
CA HIS A 10 6.02 -23.09 0.82
C HIS A 10 5.97 -21.86 1.69
N ALA A 11 6.83 -20.87 1.40
CA ALA A 11 6.73 -19.55 1.99
C ALA A 11 5.27 -19.08 1.88
N PRO A 12 4.66 -18.53 2.94
CA PRO A 12 3.30 -18.06 2.86
C PRO A 12 3.27 -16.94 1.82
N LYS A 13 2.75 -17.27 0.64
CA LYS A 13 2.40 -16.27 -0.37
C LYS A 13 1.37 -15.41 0.34
N LEU A 14 1.76 -14.20 0.73
CA LEU A 14 0.85 -13.18 1.23
C LEU A 14 -0.28 -13.14 0.21
N ARG A 15 -1.45 -13.69 0.57
CA ARG A 15 -2.61 -13.63 -0.31
C ARG A 15 -2.86 -12.15 -0.50
N ARG A 16 -2.65 -11.65 -1.72
CA ARG A 16 -3.14 -10.33 -2.10
C ARG A 16 -4.62 -10.37 -1.78
N ARG A 17 -5.03 -9.67 -0.72
CA ARG A 17 -6.43 -9.57 -0.34
C ARG A 17 -7.06 -8.74 -1.44
N GLU A 18 -7.73 -9.41 -2.37
CA GLU A 18 -8.53 -8.75 -3.40
C GLU A 18 -9.72 -8.13 -2.68
N ALA A 19 -9.57 -6.86 -2.32
CA ALA A 19 -10.67 -6.06 -1.81
C ALA A 19 -11.68 -5.85 -2.94
N PRO A 20 -13.00 -5.89 -2.66
CA PRO A 20 -14.01 -5.59 -3.65
C PRO A 20 -13.74 -4.20 -4.26
N ILE A 21 -13.69 -4.14 -5.59
CA ILE A 21 -13.44 -2.92 -6.35
C ILE A 21 -14.72 -2.09 -6.33
N ASP A 22 -14.83 -1.22 -5.33
CA ASP A 22 -15.82 -0.16 -5.29
C ASP A 22 -15.03 1.15 -5.14
N HIS A 23 -14.92 1.88 -6.25
CA HIS A 23 -14.05 3.05 -6.51
C HIS A 23 -12.53 2.83 -6.38
N ASP A 24 -11.88 2.32 -7.44
CA ASP A 24 -10.48 2.55 -7.87
C ASP A 24 -9.35 2.67 -6.82
N GLY A 25 -9.47 2.03 -5.65
CA GLY A 25 -8.38 1.96 -4.65
C GLY A 25 -7.99 3.30 -4.03
N VAL A 26 -8.81 4.35 -4.18
CA VAL A 26 -8.50 5.69 -3.68
C VAL A 26 -8.69 5.75 -2.17
N VAL A 27 -7.63 6.13 -1.43
CA VAL A 27 -7.69 6.34 0.02
C VAL A 27 -7.70 7.84 0.31
N VAL A 28 -8.71 8.29 1.06
CA VAL A 28 -8.87 9.71 1.42
C VAL A 28 -8.67 9.90 2.93
N LEU A 29 -7.77 10.81 3.31
CA LEU A 29 -7.53 11.22 4.68
C LEU A 29 -8.01 12.66 4.87
N HIS A 30 -8.74 12.89 5.96
CA HIS A 30 -9.25 14.21 6.33
C HIS A 30 -8.47 14.81 7.49
N ASN A 31 -8.53 16.14 7.62
CA ASN A 31 -7.86 16.92 8.66
C ASN A 31 -6.33 16.73 8.68
N VAL A 32 -5.74 16.47 7.51
CA VAL A 32 -4.29 16.40 7.34
C VAL A 32 -3.75 17.82 7.32
N ASN A 33 -2.80 18.15 8.19
CA ASN A 33 -2.13 19.44 8.09
C ASN A 33 -0.94 19.38 7.12
N TRP A 34 -0.41 20.57 6.77
CA TRP A 34 0.71 20.69 5.84
C TRP A 34 1.95 19.86 6.25
N TRP A 35 2.30 19.88 7.54
CA TRP A 35 3.47 19.17 8.06
C TRP A 35 3.32 17.65 7.94
N GLN A 36 2.13 17.13 8.21
CA GLN A 36 1.82 15.71 8.05
C GLN A 36 1.91 15.26 6.58
N TYR A 37 1.44 16.09 5.64
CA TYR A 37 1.62 15.84 4.21
C TYR A 37 3.10 15.78 3.81
N GLU A 38 3.91 16.76 4.24
CA GLU A 38 5.36 16.76 3.95
C GLU A 38 6.08 15.55 4.56
N THR A 39 5.70 15.16 5.78
CA THR A 39 6.24 13.95 6.41
C THR A 39 5.95 12.71 5.57
N LEU A 40 4.73 12.61 5.06
CA LEU A 40 4.29 11.47 4.28
C LEU A 40 5.04 11.41 2.94
N LEU A 41 5.30 12.55 2.31
CA LEU A 41 6.17 12.61 1.12
C LEU A 41 7.61 12.19 1.43
N ALA A 42 8.18 12.65 2.55
CA ALA A 42 9.53 12.29 2.95
C ALA A 42 9.66 10.78 3.22
N VAL A 43 8.66 10.16 3.85
CA VAL A 43 8.62 8.71 4.11
C VAL A 43 8.41 7.91 2.83
N ARG A 44 7.54 8.36 1.92
CA ARG A 44 7.31 7.71 0.62
C ARG A 44 8.58 7.69 -0.23
N GLY A 45 9.38 8.76 -0.16
CA GLY A 45 10.53 8.94 -1.02
C GLY A 45 10.13 8.92 -2.51
N ASP A 46 11.02 8.39 -3.35
CA ASP A 46 10.86 8.34 -4.81
C ASP A 46 10.07 7.10 -5.32
N ALA A 47 9.25 6.50 -4.45
CA ALA A 47 8.47 5.33 -4.85
C ALA A 47 7.35 5.74 -5.83
N THR A 48 7.37 5.22 -7.05
CA THR A 48 6.42 5.56 -8.13
C THR A 48 5.03 4.94 -8.00
N GLY A 49 4.77 4.18 -6.93
CA GLY A 49 3.61 3.27 -6.84
C GLY A 49 2.25 3.91 -6.51
N ALA A 50 2.22 5.06 -5.82
CA ALA A 50 0.95 5.72 -5.44
C ALA A 50 1.02 7.21 -5.74
N ARG A 51 0.02 7.75 -6.42
CA ARG A 51 -0.14 9.20 -6.63
C ARG A 51 -0.75 9.82 -5.39
N ILE A 52 -0.22 10.98 -4.98
CA ILE A 52 -0.68 11.66 -3.78
C ILE A 52 -1.05 13.09 -4.15
N SER A 53 -2.26 13.51 -3.75
CA SER A 53 -2.73 14.89 -3.89
C SER A 53 -3.13 15.45 -2.54
N TYR A 54 -2.90 16.74 -2.31
CA TYR A 54 -3.27 17.43 -1.08
C TYR A 54 -3.93 18.77 -1.38
N LEU A 55 -5.10 18.99 -0.79
CA LEU A 55 -5.82 20.26 -0.88
C LEU A 55 -6.69 20.49 0.36
N ASN A 56 -6.55 21.64 1.01
CA ASN A 56 -7.40 22.10 2.12
C ASN A 56 -7.63 21.05 3.23
N GLY A 57 -6.58 20.32 3.60
CA GLY A 57 -6.64 19.32 4.65
C GLY A 57 -7.19 17.95 4.23
N ILE A 58 -7.40 17.75 2.94
CA ILE A 58 -7.76 16.48 2.33
C ILE A 58 -6.53 15.94 1.60
N LEU A 59 -6.17 14.70 1.89
CA LEU A 59 -5.09 13.98 1.22
C LEU A 59 -5.68 12.75 0.52
N GLU A 60 -5.45 12.64 -0.78
CA GLU A 60 -5.92 11.52 -1.62
C GLU A 60 -4.73 10.68 -2.09
N LEU A 61 -4.83 9.35 -1.96
CA LEU A 61 -3.87 8.38 -2.49
C LEU A 61 -4.54 7.53 -3.55
N MET A 62 -3.93 7.41 -4.73
CA MET A 62 -4.40 6.63 -5.88
C MET A 62 -3.33 5.66 -6.39
#